data_AF-A0A9N9LDA4-F1
#
_entry.id   AF-A0A9N9LDA4-F1
#
_cell.length_a   1.000
_cell.length_b   1.000
_cell.length_c   1.000
_cell.angle_alpha   90.00
_cell.angle_beta   90.00
_cell.angle_gamma   90.00
#
_symmetry.space_group_name_H-M   'P 1'
#
loop_
_entity.id
_entity.type
_entity.pdbx_description
1 polymer ?
#
loop_
_entity_poly.entity_id
_entity_poly.type
_entity_poly.pdbx_seq_one_letter_code
_entity_poly.pdbx_strand_id
1 'polypeptide(L)'
;MGFKIFRLTRAVVITWAFISSASAAISESGKTVVVDGIRYHVASDAVSVIGASADMLSRASTAGVDLIPLSIISDSSISFTASILQSTVDYYTKSDDVFNNGFLQSIYLKHTGPSPAAIQYPLDSVLGQYGTKLFMVSREYQSSVQGLEQPITDLQKDIPSGPYFMSAKTGNVYRAYRLYSDTYQAFTEGLKENGDGIYSVLNTAVDRSKTSTIGVPSRIYSTKTDAQPLAGIRLGVKDIYDIAGVKTGGGSRAYYGLYPEKNVTAITVQRLIDTGAVIVGKMVTTQFARGNDWVDYPASWNVRGDGYQDPIGSSTGPAAGIAGYDWLDITLGTDTGGSIRGPASLYGAFGNRPSFGLVSLEGVIPLSTNFDTPGFITRDPVLWHSAAKIFYFILLLFNVKRSLARVG
;
A
#
# COMPACT_ATOMS: atom_id res chain seq x y z
N MET A 1 -57.54 63.02 -38.27
CA MET A 1 -56.53 63.63 -37.37
C MET A 1 -56.26 62.65 -36.25
N GLY A 2 -55.02 62.15 -36.12
CA GLY A 2 -54.60 61.28 -35.00
C GLY A 2 -53.96 59.94 -35.39
N PHE A 3 -52.72 59.96 -35.91
CA PHE A 3 -51.84 58.78 -35.99
C PHE A 3 -51.32 58.45 -34.58
N LYS A 4 -51.53 57.22 -34.08
CA LYS A 4 -50.89 56.74 -32.83
C LYS A 4 -49.56 56.06 -33.16
N ILE A 5 -48.49 56.63 -32.63
CA ILE A 5 -47.10 56.20 -32.75
C ILE A 5 -46.83 55.04 -31.78
N PHE A 6 -46.30 53.92 -32.29
CA PHE A 6 -45.75 52.83 -31.48
C PHE A 6 -44.40 53.24 -30.89
N ARG A 7 -44.25 53.18 -29.56
CA ARG A 7 -42.95 53.26 -28.87
C ARG A 7 -42.43 51.84 -28.65
N LEU A 8 -41.39 51.46 -29.39
CA LEU A 8 -40.54 50.30 -29.08
C LEU A 8 -39.50 50.71 -28.03
N THR A 9 -39.60 50.18 -26.81
CA THR A 9 -38.53 50.22 -25.81
C THR A 9 -37.46 49.18 -26.16
N ARG A 10 -36.26 49.63 -26.53
CA ARG A 10 -35.08 48.76 -26.68
C ARG A 10 -34.58 48.34 -25.30
N ALA A 11 -34.68 47.05 -24.97
CA ALA A 11 -33.95 46.46 -23.85
C ALA A 11 -32.49 46.23 -24.25
N VAL A 12 -31.56 46.78 -23.47
CA VAL A 12 -30.12 46.53 -23.61
C VAL A 12 -29.82 45.22 -22.90
N VAL A 13 -29.47 44.18 -23.66
CA VAL A 13 -28.95 42.92 -23.10
C VAL A 13 -27.45 43.11 -22.89
N ILE A 14 -27.03 43.18 -21.62
CA ILE A 14 -25.61 43.15 -21.24
C ILE A 14 -25.22 41.68 -21.11
N THR A 15 -24.56 41.13 -22.13
CA THR A 15 -23.89 39.83 -22.06
C THR A 15 -22.64 39.96 -21.20
N TRP A 16 -22.66 39.36 -20.01
CA TRP A 16 -21.44 39.11 -19.23
C TRP A 16 -20.66 37.99 -19.92
N ALA A 17 -19.57 38.34 -20.59
CA ALA A 17 -18.61 37.36 -21.07
C ALA A 17 -17.87 36.78 -19.86
N PHE A 18 -18.19 35.54 -19.48
CA PHE A 18 -17.37 34.78 -18.56
C PHE A 18 -16.06 34.43 -19.29
N ILE A 19 -15.00 35.17 -18.98
CA ILE A 19 -13.64 34.79 -19.37
C ILE A 19 -13.29 33.58 -18.50
N SER A 20 -13.40 32.37 -19.04
CA SER A 20 -12.85 31.18 -18.37
C SER A 20 -11.33 31.27 -18.46
N SER A 21 -10.66 31.62 -17.37
CA SER A 21 -9.22 31.42 -17.28
C SER A 21 -8.95 29.92 -17.19
N ALA A 22 -8.23 29.38 -18.18
CA ALA A 22 -7.70 28.03 -18.09
C ALA A 22 -6.58 28.04 -17.03
N SER A 23 -6.74 27.24 -15.98
CA SER A 23 -5.67 26.98 -15.01
C SER A 23 -5.16 25.56 -15.22
N ALA A 24 -3.85 25.40 -15.37
CA ALA A 24 -3.22 24.10 -15.38
C ALA A 24 -2.85 23.72 -13.94
N ALA A 25 -3.41 22.62 -13.44
CA ALA A 25 -2.99 22.03 -12.17
C ALA A 25 -2.01 20.88 -12.46
N ILE A 26 -0.81 20.95 -11.89
CA ILE A 26 0.12 19.82 -11.91
C ILE A 26 -0.26 18.91 -10.73
N SER A 27 -0.62 17.67 -11.04
CA SER A 27 -0.73 16.60 -10.04
C SER A 27 0.49 15.70 -10.18
N GLU A 28 1.48 15.87 -9.31
CA GLU A 28 2.67 15.02 -9.30
C GLU A 28 2.29 13.70 -8.60
N SER A 29 2.16 12.61 -9.36
CA SER A 29 1.76 11.31 -8.82
C SER A 29 2.90 10.54 -8.15
N GLY A 30 4.13 11.05 -8.23
CA GLY A 30 5.36 10.44 -7.72
C GLY A 30 6.42 10.23 -8.81
N LYS A 31 7.51 9.53 -8.46
CA LYS A 31 8.66 9.27 -9.34
C LYS A 31 8.99 7.79 -9.38
N THR A 32 9.48 7.30 -10.52
CA THR A 32 10.04 5.94 -10.62
C THR A 32 11.54 6.00 -10.48
N VAL A 33 12.10 5.16 -9.62
CA VAL A 33 13.53 5.09 -9.31
C VAL A 33 14.01 3.65 -9.45
N VAL A 34 15.27 3.45 -9.84
CA VAL A 34 15.89 2.12 -9.94
C VAL A 34 17.01 2.02 -8.91
N VAL A 35 16.95 0.98 -8.09
CA VAL A 35 17.99 0.65 -7.10
C VAL A 35 18.37 -0.81 -7.33
N ASP A 36 19.65 -1.07 -7.64
CA ASP A 36 20.18 -2.40 -7.93
C ASP A 36 19.37 -3.19 -8.99
N GLY A 37 18.89 -2.48 -10.02
CA GLY A 37 18.09 -3.06 -11.11
C GLY A 37 16.61 -3.31 -10.74
N ILE A 38 16.20 -3.08 -9.50
CA ILE A 38 14.82 -3.17 -9.05
C ILE A 38 14.16 -1.81 -9.15
N ARG A 39 12.91 -1.78 -9.65
CA ARG A 39 12.14 -0.55 -9.82
C ARG A 39 11.28 -0.26 -8.60
N TYR A 40 11.24 1.01 -8.23
CA TYR A 40 10.47 1.54 -7.11
C TYR A 40 9.65 2.74 -7.55
N HIS A 41 8.45 2.85 -7.01
CA HIS A 41 7.69 4.08 -7.00
C HIS A 41 7.95 4.81 -5.69
N VAL A 42 8.22 6.10 -5.82
CA VAL A 42 8.38 7.05 -4.71
C VAL A 42 7.22 8.01 -4.78
N ALA A 43 6.33 7.91 -3.80
CA ALA A 43 5.15 8.77 -3.72
C ALA A 43 5.56 10.25 -3.59
N SER A 44 4.68 11.15 -4.05
CA SER A 44 4.83 12.61 -3.89
C SER A 44 4.84 13.06 -2.44
N ASP A 45 4.20 12.30 -1.56
CA ASP A 45 3.88 12.69 -0.20
C ASP A 45 5.02 12.27 0.74
N ALA A 46 5.70 13.25 1.33
CA ALA A 46 6.75 13.00 2.31
C ALA A 46 6.14 12.45 3.61
N VAL A 47 6.71 11.38 4.14
CA VAL A 47 6.28 10.75 5.40
C VAL A 47 7.01 11.29 6.62
N SER A 48 8.18 11.90 6.41
CA SER A 48 8.97 12.60 7.43
C SER A 48 10.01 13.51 6.77
N VAL A 49 10.83 14.17 7.58
CA VAL A 49 11.96 14.99 7.15
C VAL A 49 13.13 14.74 8.08
N ILE A 50 14.31 14.49 7.51
CA ILE A 50 15.59 14.43 8.22
C ILE A 50 16.14 15.85 8.33
N GLY A 51 16.35 16.34 9.56
CA GLY A 51 16.80 17.70 9.85
C GLY A 51 18.30 17.95 9.61
N ALA A 52 18.92 17.36 8.58
CA ALA A 52 20.32 17.58 8.23
C ALA A 52 20.45 18.60 7.08
N SER A 53 21.62 19.22 6.94
CA SER A 53 21.85 20.21 5.88
C SER A 53 21.96 19.54 4.50
N ALA A 54 21.56 20.25 3.44
CA ALA A 54 21.66 19.74 2.07
C ALA A 54 23.11 19.36 1.69
N ASP A 55 24.10 20.11 2.18
CA ASP A 55 25.52 19.81 1.98
C ASP A 55 25.86 18.42 2.55
N MET A 56 25.42 18.13 3.78
CA MET A 56 25.62 16.83 4.42
C MET A 56 24.89 15.70 3.71
N LEU A 57 23.62 15.90 3.35
CA LEU A 57 22.83 14.88 2.67
C LEU A 57 23.39 14.57 1.27
N SER A 58 23.92 15.57 0.58
CA SER A 58 24.50 15.41 -0.76
C SER A 58 25.74 14.51 -0.79
N ARG A 59 26.40 14.24 0.35
CA ARG A 59 27.52 13.28 0.47
C ARG A 59 27.16 11.87 -0.01
N ALA A 60 25.90 11.46 0.19
CA ALA A 60 25.41 10.19 -0.32
C ALA A 60 24.76 10.29 -1.70
N SER A 61 24.54 11.49 -2.24
CA SER A 61 23.92 11.66 -3.56
C SER A 61 24.86 11.29 -4.71
N THR A 62 24.29 10.90 -5.84
CA THR A 62 25.01 10.88 -7.11
C THR A 62 24.76 12.21 -7.81
N ALA A 63 25.76 12.77 -8.51
CA ALA A 63 25.62 14.05 -9.19
C ALA A 63 24.36 14.08 -10.08
N GLY A 64 23.48 15.06 -9.83
CA GLY A 64 22.21 15.22 -10.55
C GLY A 64 21.05 14.36 -10.06
N VAL A 65 21.25 13.49 -9.07
CA VAL A 65 20.20 12.61 -8.51
C VAL A 65 19.82 13.08 -7.11
N ASP A 66 18.56 13.50 -6.94
CA ASP A 66 18.06 14.01 -5.66
C ASP A 66 17.65 12.91 -4.68
N LEU A 67 17.02 11.83 -5.16
CA LEU A 67 16.52 10.77 -4.29
C LEU A 67 17.62 9.77 -3.96
N ILE A 68 17.95 9.67 -2.68
CA ILE A 68 18.97 8.77 -2.13
C ILE A 68 18.26 7.60 -1.43
N PRO A 69 18.62 6.34 -1.73
CA PRO A 69 18.18 5.20 -0.94
C PRO A 69 18.61 5.32 0.52
N LEU A 70 17.66 5.11 1.44
CA LEU A 70 17.83 5.28 2.87
C LEU A 70 17.24 4.09 3.62
N SER A 71 17.93 3.59 4.63
CA SER A 71 17.37 2.65 5.61
C SER A 71 17.17 3.35 6.95
N ILE A 72 15.95 3.33 7.47
CA ILE A 72 15.69 3.67 8.87
C ILE A 72 15.82 2.38 9.69
N ILE A 73 16.74 2.36 10.66
CA ILE A 73 16.94 1.23 11.56
C ILE A 73 16.59 1.68 12.97
N SER A 74 15.72 0.94 13.66
CA SER A 74 15.40 1.20 15.07
C SER A 74 16.13 0.18 15.94
N ASP A 75 16.79 0.65 17.00
CA ASP A 75 17.45 -0.20 17.98
C ASP A 75 17.16 0.29 19.41
N SER A 76 16.90 -0.63 20.32
CA SER A 76 16.66 -0.32 21.74
C SER A 76 17.85 -0.67 22.64
N SER A 77 18.94 -1.16 22.07
CA SER A 77 20.14 -1.55 22.82
C SER A 77 20.87 -0.33 23.39
N ILE A 78 21.40 -0.47 24.60
CA ILE A 78 22.26 0.57 25.22
C ILE A 78 23.60 0.73 24.49
N SER A 79 24.00 -0.28 23.71
CA SER A 79 25.22 -0.27 22.91
C SER A 79 24.95 -0.89 21.53
N PHE A 80 25.00 -0.07 20.48
CA PHE A 80 24.86 -0.50 19.10
C PHE A 80 26.22 -0.94 18.54
N THR A 81 26.26 -2.10 17.88
CA THR A 81 27.51 -2.73 17.42
C THR A 81 27.42 -3.14 15.95
N ALA A 82 28.57 -3.42 15.33
CA ALA A 82 28.62 -3.98 13.97
C ALA A 82 27.81 -5.28 13.84
N SER A 83 27.78 -6.12 14.88
CA SER A 83 26.99 -7.36 14.88
C SER A 83 25.48 -7.10 14.91
N ILE A 84 25.04 -6.05 15.60
CA ILE A 84 23.61 -5.64 15.60
C ILE A 84 23.23 -5.15 14.21
N LEU A 85 24.06 -4.33 13.58
CA LEU A 85 23.83 -3.88 12.20
C LEU A 85 23.76 -5.06 11.23
N GLN A 86 24.74 -5.97 11.27
CA GLN A 86 24.79 -7.15 10.40
C GLN A 86 23.54 -8.02 10.55
N SER A 87 23.19 -8.38 11.79
CA SER A 87 22.00 -9.21 12.05
C SER A 87 20.69 -8.53 11.64
N THR A 88 20.61 -7.19 11.78
CA THR A 88 19.45 -6.43 11.31
C THR A 88 19.33 -6.47 9.78
N VAL A 89 20.43 -6.26 9.07
CA VAL A 89 20.46 -6.33 7.60
C VAL A 89 20.16 -7.74 7.09
N ASP A 90 20.71 -8.77 7.74
CA ASP A 90 20.42 -10.16 7.42
C ASP A 90 18.93 -10.47 7.62
N TYR A 91 18.33 -9.95 8.69
CA TYR A 91 16.89 -10.06 8.93
C TYR A 91 16.07 -9.36 7.84
N TYR A 92 16.40 -8.10 7.48
CA TYR A 92 15.69 -7.36 6.43
C TYR A 92 15.78 -8.06 5.07
N THR A 93 16.97 -8.51 4.69
CA THR A 93 17.22 -9.23 3.44
C THR A 93 16.42 -10.53 3.34
N LYS A 94 16.23 -11.23 4.48
CA LYS A 94 15.47 -12.47 4.53
C LYS A 94 13.95 -12.25 4.59
N SER A 95 13.50 -11.17 5.24
CA SER A 95 12.08 -10.97 5.58
C SER A 95 11.32 -10.06 4.62
N ASP A 96 12.01 -9.36 3.73
CA ASP A 96 11.41 -8.37 2.86
C ASP A 96 11.95 -8.44 1.43
N ASP A 97 11.04 -8.32 0.48
CA ASP A 97 11.32 -8.28 -0.95
C ASP A 97 11.40 -6.84 -1.48
N VAL A 98 11.14 -5.81 -0.67
CA VAL A 98 11.28 -4.41 -1.09
C VAL A 98 12.69 -3.92 -0.77
N PHE A 99 13.20 -4.25 0.42
CA PHE A 99 14.56 -3.97 0.84
C PHE A 99 15.60 -4.73 -0.02
N ASN A 100 16.71 -4.04 -0.30
CA ASN A 100 17.92 -4.61 -0.88
C ASN A 100 19.12 -3.81 -0.37
N ASN A 101 20.34 -4.29 -0.62
CA ASN A 101 21.57 -3.65 -0.13
C ASN A 101 21.77 -2.22 -0.64
N GLY A 102 21.23 -1.85 -1.80
CA GLY A 102 21.24 -0.47 -2.29
C GLY A 102 20.58 0.52 -1.33
N PHE A 103 19.60 0.11 -0.52
CA PHE A 103 19.03 0.96 0.54
C PHE A 103 19.97 1.23 1.72
N LEU A 104 21.12 0.55 1.78
CA LEU A 104 22.16 0.81 2.79
C LEU A 104 23.14 1.89 2.36
N GLN A 105 22.97 2.50 1.17
CA GLN A 105 23.74 3.67 0.74
C GLN A 105 23.68 4.81 1.76
N SER A 106 22.52 5.00 2.40
CA SER A 106 22.37 5.84 3.58
C SER A 106 21.64 5.09 4.69
N ILE A 107 22.07 5.27 5.93
CA ILE A 107 21.43 4.65 7.10
C ILE A 107 21.13 5.76 8.10
N TYR A 108 19.93 5.74 8.67
CA TYR A 108 19.58 6.52 9.85
C TYR A 108 19.27 5.55 10.99
N LEU A 109 20.09 5.58 12.03
CA LEU A 109 19.92 4.79 13.24
C LEU A 109 19.12 5.59 14.27
N LYS A 110 17.92 5.09 14.58
CA LYS A 110 17.01 5.62 15.59
C LYS A 110 17.13 4.80 16.87
N HIS A 111 17.36 5.46 18.00
CA HIS A 111 17.23 4.80 19.29
C HIS A 111 15.76 4.75 19.75
N THR A 112 15.31 3.60 20.25
CA THR A 112 13.96 3.43 20.81
C THR A 112 13.96 2.93 22.25
N GLY A 113 15.14 2.87 22.88
CA GLY A 113 15.27 2.51 24.29
C GLY A 113 15.00 3.68 25.24
N PRO A 114 14.81 3.40 26.53
CA PRO A 114 14.44 4.42 27.53
C PRO A 114 15.62 5.26 28.03
N SER A 115 16.85 5.01 27.58
CA SER A 115 18.07 5.65 28.07
C SER A 115 19.01 5.96 26.92
N PRO A 116 19.85 7.01 27.02
CA PRO A 116 20.85 7.30 25.99
C PRO A 116 21.71 6.08 25.69
N ALA A 117 22.05 5.89 24.43
CA ALA A 117 22.79 4.72 23.95
C ALA A 117 24.15 5.13 23.38
N ALA A 118 25.06 4.16 23.30
CA ALA A 118 26.38 4.34 22.74
C ALA A 118 26.57 3.54 21.45
N ILE A 119 27.38 4.06 20.53
CA ILE A 119 27.84 3.32 19.36
C ILE A 119 29.22 2.74 19.66
N GLN A 120 29.36 1.43 19.50
CA GLN A 120 30.64 0.75 19.67
C GLN A 120 31.40 0.71 18.34
N TYR A 121 32.52 1.41 18.29
CA TYR A 121 33.42 1.49 17.14
C TYR A 121 34.52 0.41 17.20
N PRO A 122 35.12 0.04 16.04
CA PRO A 122 34.85 0.57 14.69
C PRO A 122 33.60 -0.02 14.02
N LEU A 123 32.92 0.80 13.21
CA LEU A 123 31.84 0.36 12.30
C LEU A 123 32.28 0.38 10.82
N ASP A 124 33.45 0.94 10.52
CA ASP A 124 33.88 1.28 9.16
C ASP A 124 33.93 0.07 8.23
N SER A 125 34.37 -1.08 8.75
CA SER A 125 34.43 -2.32 7.97
C SER A 125 33.04 -2.78 7.51
N VAL A 126 32.05 -2.75 8.40
CA VAL A 126 30.69 -3.22 8.07
C VAL A 126 29.95 -2.20 7.21
N LEU A 127 30.11 -0.90 7.48
CA LEU A 127 29.55 0.16 6.65
C LEU A 127 30.17 0.17 5.24
N GLY A 128 31.48 -0.06 5.14
CA GLY A 128 32.20 -0.20 3.88
C GLY A 128 31.74 -1.41 3.07
N GLN A 129 31.46 -2.55 3.71
CA GLN A 129 30.90 -3.74 3.06
C GLN A 129 29.55 -3.46 2.38
N TYR A 130 28.74 -2.57 2.95
CA TYR A 130 27.45 -2.17 2.39
C TYR A 130 27.51 -0.96 1.46
N GLY A 131 28.68 -0.37 1.27
CA GLY A 131 28.83 0.86 0.47
C GLY A 131 28.08 2.06 1.09
N THR A 132 27.90 2.07 2.41
CA THR A 132 27.22 3.17 3.12
C THR A 132 28.05 4.44 3.00
N LYS A 133 27.47 5.47 2.38
CA LYS A 133 28.08 6.79 2.18
C LYS A 133 27.71 7.78 3.27
N LEU A 134 26.57 7.56 3.94
CA LEU A 134 26.04 8.45 4.96
C LEU A 134 25.42 7.62 6.08
N PHE A 135 25.98 7.75 7.29
CA PHE A 135 25.49 7.11 8.49
C PHE A 135 25.04 8.19 9.49
N MET A 136 23.74 8.30 9.71
CA MET A 136 23.14 9.31 10.57
C MET A 136 22.58 8.65 11.81
N VAL A 137 22.56 9.38 12.92
CA VAL A 137 22.05 8.86 14.18
C VAL A 137 21.12 9.86 14.86
N SER A 138 20.16 9.35 15.62
CA SER A 138 19.27 10.17 16.44
C SER A 138 20.01 10.77 17.65
N ARG A 139 19.45 11.83 18.24
CA ARG A 139 20.10 12.60 19.34
C ARG A 139 20.43 11.78 20.57
N GLU A 140 19.76 10.66 20.79
CA GLU A 140 20.00 9.75 21.92
C GLU A 140 21.41 9.15 21.90
N TYR A 141 22.12 9.18 20.76
CA TYR A 141 23.51 8.75 20.62
C TYR A 141 24.55 9.87 20.79
N GLN A 142 24.13 11.12 21.05
CA GLN A 142 24.99 12.31 21.01
C GLN A 142 26.26 12.21 21.87
N SER A 143 26.17 11.61 23.06
CA SER A 143 27.30 11.44 23.97
C SER A 143 28.38 10.49 23.45
N SER A 144 28.04 9.62 22.50
CA SER A 144 28.94 8.58 21.96
C SER A 144 29.57 8.91 20.61
N VAL A 145 29.10 9.97 19.93
CA VAL A 145 29.57 10.36 18.60
C VAL A 145 30.28 11.71 18.57
N GLN A 146 30.53 12.31 19.74
CA GLN A 146 31.23 13.59 19.83
C GLN A 146 32.64 13.50 19.24
N GLY A 147 32.91 14.26 18.17
CA GLY A 147 34.19 14.27 17.46
C GLY A 147 34.26 13.34 16.23
N LEU A 148 33.18 12.61 15.92
CA LEU A 148 33.04 11.88 14.65
C LEU A 148 32.25 12.73 13.65
N GLU A 149 32.56 12.64 12.36
CA GLU A 149 31.87 13.37 11.27
C GLU A 149 30.42 12.91 11.01
N GLN A 150 29.82 12.16 11.93
CA GLN A 150 28.49 11.59 11.77
C GLN A 150 27.41 12.62 12.13
N PRO A 151 26.42 12.86 11.24
CA PRO A 151 25.31 13.76 11.54
C PRO A 151 24.46 13.26 12.69
N ILE A 152 24.25 14.11 13.70
CA ILE A 152 23.17 13.94 14.68
C ILE A 152 21.97 14.74 14.16
N THR A 153 20.84 14.07 13.98
CA THR A 153 19.63 14.70 13.48
C THR A 153 18.39 13.97 13.97
N ASP A 154 17.24 14.64 13.93
CA ASP A 154 15.96 14.01 14.26
C ASP A 154 15.08 13.93 13.01
N LEU A 155 14.16 12.97 13.06
CA LEU A 155 13.02 12.91 12.15
C LEU A 155 11.94 13.87 12.67
N GLN A 156 11.41 14.74 11.80
CA GLN A 156 10.30 15.63 12.17
C GLN A 156 9.04 14.86 12.59
N LYS A 157 8.80 13.71 11.96
CA LYS A 157 7.74 12.77 12.31
C LYS A 157 8.34 11.38 12.49
N ASP A 158 8.01 10.71 13.59
CA ASP A 158 8.46 9.35 13.79
C ASP A 158 7.89 8.41 12.72
N ILE A 159 8.76 7.56 12.18
CA ILE A 159 8.43 6.59 11.12
C ILE A 159 9.03 5.22 11.47
N PRO A 160 8.40 4.12 11.03
CA PRO A 160 8.88 2.78 11.31
C PRO A 160 10.18 2.50 10.56
N SER A 161 10.90 1.47 11.00
CA SER A 161 12.07 0.98 10.28
C SER A 161 11.72 0.49 8.88
N GLY A 162 12.72 0.45 8.00
CA GLY A 162 12.57 -0.08 6.65
C GLY A 162 13.28 0.76 5.58
N PRO A 163 13.11 0.38 4.30
CA PRO A 163 13.68 1.09 3.16
C PRO A 163 12.87 2.35 2.84
N TYR A 164 13.53 3.46 2.55
CA TYR A 164 12.93 4.74 2.17
C TYR A 164 13.78 5.42 1.11
N PHE A 165 13.27 6.50 0.54
CA PHE A 165 14.06 7.44 -0.23
C PHE A 165 14.10 8.77 0.50
N MET A 166 15.24 9.45 0.46
CA MET A 166 15.43 10.77 1.03
C MET A 166 15.85 11.75 -0.05
N SER A 167 15.26 12.93 -0.08
CA SER A 167 15.73 14.03 -0.93
C SER A 167 17.02 14.62 -0.35
N ALA A 168 18.09 14.65 -1.16
CA ALA A 168 19.35 15.27 -0.81
C ALA A 168 19.21 16.79 -0.60
N LYS A 169 18.24 17.42 -1.27
CA LYS A 169 18.01 18.87 -1.21
C LYS A 169 17.17 19.29 -0.01
N THR A 170 16.13 18.54 0.32
CA THR A 170 15.14 18.97 1.33
C THR A 170 15.16 18.14 2.61
N GLY A 171 15.78 16.96 2.61
CA GLY A 171 15.69 16.00 3.70
C GLY A 171 14.36 15.27 3.79
N ASN A 172 13.40 15.53 2.89
CA ASN A 172 12.11 14.83 2.86
C ASN A 172 12.33 13.33 2.66
N VAL A 173 11.64 12.53 3.46
CA VAL A 173 11.67 11.07 3.43
C VAL A 173 10.38 10.54 2.82
N TYR A 174 10.50 9.57 1.91
CA TYR A 174 9.40 9.01 1.14
C TYR A 174 9.40 7.49 1.23
N ARG A 175 8.21 6.88 1.31
CA ARG A 175 8.07 5.42 1.28
C ARG A 175 8.51 4.84 -0.06
N ALA A 176 9.14 3.67 0.00
CA ALA A 176 9.51 2.88 -1.16
C ALA A 176 8.41 1.85 -1.46
N TYR A 177 7.90 1.87 -2.69
CA TYR A 177 6.99 0.85 -3.20
C TYR A 177 7.70 0.08 -4.30
N ARG A 178 8.04 -1.19 -4.10
CA ARG A 178 8.61 -2.02 -5.17
C ARG A 178 7.56 -2.22 -6.26
N LEU A 179 7.93 -2.00 -7.51
CA LEU A 179 7.02 -2.14 -8.64
C LEU A 179 7.09 -3.57 -9.20
N TYR A 180 5.96 -4.25 -9.21
CA TYR A 180 5.77 -5.57 -9.82
C TYR A 180 4.84 -5.47 -11.03
N SER A 181 5.20 -6.14 -12.13
CA SER A 181 4.29 -6.30 -13.28
C SER A 181 3.20 -7.32 -12.94
N ASP A 182 1.93 -6.96 -13.16
CA ASP A 182 0.77 -7.84 -13.01
C ASP A 182 0.64 -8.80 -14.21
N THR A 183 1.62 -9.71 -14.34
CA THR A 183 1.72 -10.69 -15.44
C THR A 183 0.50 -11.59 -15.55
N TYR A 184 -0.16 -11.89 -14.44
CA TYR A 184 -1.35 -12.76 -14.38
C TYR A 184 -2.68 -12.02 -14.50
N GLN A 185 -2.66 -10.70 -14.72
CA GLN A 185 -3.87 -9.88 -14.84
C GLN A 185 -4.82 -10.09 -13.65
N ALA A 186 -4.25 -10.19 -12.45
CA ALA A 186 -4.99 -10.46 -11.23
C ALA A 186 -5.62 -9.18 -10.64
N PHE A 187 -5.11 -8.01 -11.02
CA PHE A 187 -5.48 -6.72 -10.47
C PHE A 187 -6.19 -5.84 -11.50
N THR A 188 -7.22 -5.13 -11.06
CA THR A 188 -7.81 -4.03 -11.83
C THR A 188 -6.99 -2.75 -11.65
N GLU A 189 -6.47 -2.52 -10.44
CA GLU A 189 -5.67 -1.36 -10.07
C GLU A 189 -4.80 -1.65 -8.83
N GLY A 190 -3.58 -1.12 -8.81
CA GLY A 190 -2.73 -1.09 -7.62
C GLY A 190 -3.11 0.11 -6.74
N LEU A 191 -3.04 -0.05 -5.42
CA LEU A 191 -3.47 0.97 -4.46
C LEU A 191 -2.33 1.42 -3.54
N LYS A 192 -2.37 2.68 -3.12
CA LYS A 192 -1.58 3.21 -2.00
C LYS A 192 -2.50 3.81 -0.94
N GLU A 193 -2.11 3.67 0.33
CA GLU A 193 -2.77 4.37 1.44
C GLU A 193 -2.21 5.81 1.53
N ASN A 194 -3.10 6.79 1.63
CA ASN A 194 -2.77 8.22 1.77
C ASN A 194 -2.73 8.68 3.23
N GLY A 195 -3.08 7.81 4.17
CA GLY A 195 -3.33 8.11 5.58
C GLY A 195 -4.82 7.98 5.94
N ASP A 196 -5.08 7.79 7.23
CA ASP A 196 -6.44 7.70 7.81
C ASP A 196 -7.35 6.64 7.14
N GLY A 197 -6.78 5.58 6.58
CA GLY A 197 -7.53 4.53 5.88
C GLY A 197 -8.12 4.95 4.53
N ILE A 198 -7.71 6.09 3.98
CA ILE A 198 -8.07 6.56 2.64
C ILE A 198 -7.03 6.08 1.63
N TYR A 199 -7.50 5.58 0.48
CA TYR A 199 -6.66 5.03 -0.57
C TYR A 199 -6.71 5.88 -1.83
N SER A 200 -5.69 5.74 -2.68
CA SER A 200 -5.71 6.21 -4.06
C SER A 200 -5.08 5.17 -4.98
N VAL A 201 -5.39 5.28 -6.26
CA VAL A 201 -4.78 4.42 -7.29
C VAL A 201 -3.32 4.80 -7.47
N LEU A 202 -2.42 3.82 -7.33
CA LEU A 202 -1.01 3.96 -7.65
C LEU A 202 -0.83 3.74 -9.16
N ASN A 203 -0.97 4.83 -9.91
CA ASN A 203 -0.74 4.83 -11.36
C ASN A 203 0.75 5.03 -11.64
N THR A 204 1.51 3.94 -11.76
CA THR A 204 2.89 3.99 -12.23
C THR A 204 3.15 2.79 -13.11
N ALA A 205 3.60 3.02 -14.34
CA ALA A 205 3.96 1.93 -15.24
C ALA A 205 5.45 1.63 -15.10
N VAL A 206 5.80 0.34 -15.07
CA VAL A 206 7.16 -0.07 -15.42
C VAL A 206 7.35 0.13 -16.92
N ASP A 207 8.39 0.85 -17.34
CA ASP A 207 8.74 1.02 -18.74
C ASP A 207 8.75 -0.32 -19.48
N ARG A 208 8.06 -0.37 -20.63
CA ARG A 208 7.89 -1.57 -21.47
C ARG A 208 7.08 -2.72 -20.84
N SER A 209 6.35 -2.48 -19.74
CA SER A 209 5.35 -3.43 -19.23
C SER A 209 4.12 -3.45 -20.14
N LYS A 210 3.68 -4.64 -20.55
CA LYS A 210 2.40 -4.84 -21.27
C LYS A 210 1.20 -4.98 -20.32
N THR A 211 1.45 -5.02 -19.02
CA THR A 211 0.44 -5.23 -17.98
C THR A 211 0.47 -4.09 -16.96
N SER A 212 -0.60 -3.98 -16.19
CA SER A 212 -0.67 -3.12 -15.01
C SER A 212 0.52 -3.39 -14.08
N THR A 213 0.86 -2.40 -13.27
CA THR A 213 1.96 -2.50 -12.30
C THR A 213 1.40 -2.28 -10.90
N ILE A 214 1.83 -3.09 -9.94
CA ILE A 214 1.42 -3.04 -8.54
C ILE A 214 2.60 -2.53 -7.73
N GLY A 215 2.39 -1.41 -7.02
CA GLY A 215 3.34 -0.86 -6.06
C GLY A 215 3.16 -1.54 -4.71
N VAL A 216 4.18 -2.25 -4.27
CA VAL A 216 4.14 -3.09 -3.07
C VAL A 216 5.03 -2.48 -1.98
N PRO A 217 4.48 -2.15 -0.80
CA PRO A 217 5.26 -1.57 0.29
C PRO A 217 6.07 -2.62 1.06
N SER A 218 7.14 -2.17 1.73
CA SER A 218 7.97 -3.04 2.57
C SER A 218 7.19 -3.61 3.75
N ARG A 219 7.47 -4.87 4.07
CA ARG A 219 6.94 -5.57 5.26
C ARG A 219 7.57 -5.06 6.55
N ILE A 220 8.78 -4.50 6.47
CA ILE A 220 9.56 -4.00 7.62
C ILE A 220 8.90 -2.78 8.26
N TYR A 221 8.09 -2.03 7.50
CA TYR A 221 7.31 -0.91 8.03
C TYR A 221 6.32 -1.32 9.14
N SER A 222 6.06 -2.60 9.28
CA SER A 222 5.09 -3.16 10.21
C SER A 222 5.76 -4.11 11.18
N THR A 223 5.36 -4.04 12.45
CA THR A 223 5.80 -4.98 13.48
C THR A 223 4.60 -5.77 13.97
N LYS A 224 4.70 -7.10 13.89
CA LYS A 224 3.62 -7.98 14.35
C LYS A 224 3.48 -7.91 15.87
N THR A 225 2.26 -7.67 16.32
CA THR A 225 1.88 -7.65 17.74
C THR A 225 0.58 -8.43 17.92
N ASP A 226 0.20 -8.73 19.16
CA ASP A 226 -1.08 -9.40 19.44
C ASP A 226 -2.29 -8.57 18.98
N ALA A 227 -2.16 -7.23 18.99
CA ALA A 227 -3.18 -6.32 18.49
C ALA A 227 -3.18 -6.21 16.96
N GLN A 228 -2.03 -6.42 16.31
CA GLN A 228 -1.88 -6.39 14.85
C GLN A 228 -1.32 -7.72 14.33
N PRO A 229 -2.09 -8.81 14.41
CA PRO A 229 -1.64 -10.13 13.98
C PRO A 229 -1.39 -10.26 12.47
N LEU A 230 -1.90 -9.32 11.66
CA LEU A 230 -1.69 -9.25 10.22
C LEU A 230 -0.73 -8.13 9.81
N ALA A 231 0.01 -7.53 10.74
CA ALA A 231 1.01 -6.50 10.44
C ALA A 231 1.95 -6.94 9.30
N GLY A 232 1.99 -6.17 8.21
CA GLY A 232 2.86 -6.43 7.05
C GLY A 232 2.35 -7.51 6.09
N ILE A 233 1.18 -8.10 6.35
CA ILE A 233 0.50 -9.02 5.44
C ILE A 233 -0.13 -8.22 4.30
N ARG A 234 0.21 -8.54 3.06
CA ARG A 234 -0.28 -7.86 1.86
C ARG A 234 -1.58 -8.50 1.40
N LEU A 235 -2.60 -7.65 1.29
CA LEU A 235 -3.98 -8.00 1.01
C LEU A 235 -4.41 -7.48 -0.37
N GLY A 236 -4.86 -8.39 -1.22
CA GLY A 236 -5.59 -8.04 -2.44
C GLY A 236 -7.10 -8.13 -2.22
N VAL A 237 -7.88 -7.20 -2.78
CA VAL A 237 -9.32 -7.10 -2.49
C VAL A 237 -10.13 -7.20 -3.78
N LYS A 238 -10.99 -8.23 -3.92
CA LYS A 238 -11.90 -8.36 -5.07
C LYS A 238 -12.70 -7.09 -5.34
N ASP A 239 -12.87 -6.73 -6.61
CA ASP A 239 -13.50 -5.48 -7.04
C ASP A 239 -15.03 -5.41 -6.89
N ILE A 240 -15.56 -5.97 -5.82
CA ILE A 240 -16.94 -5.78 -5.36
C ILE A 240 -16.99 -5.21 -3.94
N TYR A 241 -15.84 -5.11 -3.27
CA TYR A 241 -15.72 -4.48 -1.97
C TYR A 241 -15.40 -2.99 -2.12
N ASP A 242 -16.13 -2.17 -1.37
CA ASP A 242 -15.86 -0.76 -1.23
C ASP A 242 -14.58 -0.53 -0.40
N ILE A 243 -13.75 0.41 -0.85
CA ILE A 243 -12.54 0.88 -0.17
C ILE A 243 -12.57 2.41 -0.25
N ALA A 244 -12.38 3.07 0.88
CA ALA A 244 -12.47 4.53 0.94
C ALA A 244 -11.42 5.21 0.04
N GLY A 245 -11.83 6.21 -0.74
CA GLY A 245 -10.99 6.96 -1.67
C GLY A 245 -10.81 6.33 -3.06
N VAL A 246 -11.40 5.15 -3.31
CA VAL A 246 -11.32 4.49 -4.62
C VAL A 246 -12.69 4.02 -5.10
N LYS A 247 -12.79 3.71 -6.40
CA LYS A 247 -14.03 3.25 -7.01
C LYS A 247 -14.21 1.75 -6.81
N THR A 248 -15.45 1.28 -6.89
CA THR A 248 -15.78 -0.15 -6.96
C THR A 248 -16.40 -0.40 -8.32
N GLY A 249 -15.76 -1.24 -9.14
CA GLY A 249 -16.18 -1.47 -10.52
C GLY A 249 -17.13 -2.64 -10.72
N GLY A 250 -17.12 -3.63 -9.82
CA GLY A 250 -17.88 -4.86 -9.99
C GLY A 250 -17.47 -5.64 -11.23
N GLY A 251 -16.27 -5.44 -11.77
CA GLY A 251 -15.88 -5.98 -13.07
C GLY A 251 -16.69 -5.42 -14.25
N SER A 252 -17.32 -4.24 -14.11
CA SER A 252 -18.06 -3.56 -15.17
C SER A 252 -17.53 -2.15 -15.45
N ARG A 253 -17.15 -1.87 -16.70
CA ARG A 253 -16.66 -0.53 -17.10
C ARG A 253 -17.75 0.53 -16.98
N ALA A 254 -18.99 0.18 -17.30
CA ALA A 254 -20.13 1.08 -17.21
C ALA A 254 -20.43 1.45 -15.74
N TYR A 255 -20.43 0.45 -14.85
CA TYR A 255 -20.61 0.70 -13.40
C TYR A 255 -19.47 1.54 -12.83
N TYR A 256 -18.22 1.19 -13.17
CA TYR A 256 -17.05 1.97 -12.79
C TYR A 256 -17.14 3.42 -13.29
N GLY A 257 -17.61 3.66 -14.51
CA GLY A 257 -17.78 5.01 -15.05
C GLY A 257 -18.89 5.83 -14.37
N LEU A 258 -19.98 5.17 -13.97
CA LEU A 258 -21.18 5.82 -13.45
C LEU A 258 -21.06 6.26 -11.98
N TYR A 259 -20.50 5.43 -11.11
CA TYR A 259 -20.47 5.69 -9.67
C TYR A 259 -19.21 6.43 -9.24
N PRO A 260 -19.24 7.29 -8.20
CA PRO A 260 -18.06 7.96 -7.68
C PRO A 260 -17.18 7.03 -6.84
N GLU A 261 -16.04 7.55 -6.37
CA GLU A 261 -15.23 6.93 -5.31
C GLU A 261 -16.07 6.71 -4.05
N LYS A 262 -15.69 5.68 -3.28
CA LYS A 262 -16.37 5.32 -2.04
C LYS A 262 -15.81 6.12 -0.88
N ASN A 263 -16.69 6.54 0.03
CA ASN A 263 -16.28 7.30 1.22
C ASN A 263 -15.96 6.39 2.42
N VAL A 264 -16.36 5.11 2.35
CA VAL A 264 -16.20 4.15 3.44
C VAL A 264 -15.66 2.83 2.91
N THR A 265 -14.83 2.19 3.72
CA THR A 265 -14.31 0.85 3.44
C THR A 265 -15.29 -0.19 3.96
N ALA A 266 -15.53 -1.24 3.18
CA ALA A 266 -16.38 -2.36 3.56
C ALA A 266 -15.93 -2.96 4.90
N ILE A 267 -16.88 -3.29 5.79
CA ILE A 267 -16.58 -3.68 7.19
C ILE A 267 -15.55 -4.81 7.26
N THR A 268 -15.70 -5.80 6.38
CA THR A 268 -14.83 -6.97 6.33
C THR A 268 -13.42 -6.63 5.89
N VAL A 269 -13.24 -5.66 4.99
CA VAL A 269 -11.93 -5.15 4.59
C VAL A 269 -11.32 -4.34 5.74
N GLN A 270 -12.11 -3.45 6.37
CA GLN A 270 -11.67 -2.62 7.48
C GLN A 270 -11.12 -3.45 8.65
N ARG A 271 -11.78 -4.56 8.99
CA ARG A 271 -11.31 -5.49 10.04
C ARG A 271 -9.90 -6.00 9.79
N LEU A 272 -9.55 -6.30 8.53
CA LEU A 272 -8.21 -6.78 8.21
C LEU A 272 -7.18 -5.64 8.32
N ILE A 273 -7.52 -4.44 7.82
CA ILE A 273 -6.66 -3.26 7.94
C ILE A 273 -6.40 -2.91 9.41
N ASP A 274 -7.44 -2.92 10.26
CA ASP A 274 -7.34 -2.61 11.69
C ASP A 274 -6.37 -3.55 12.42
N THR A 275 -6.20 -4.77 11.90
CA THR A 275 -5.25 -5.78 12.40
C THR A 275 -3.86 -5.75 11.74
N GLY A 276 -3.59 -4.73 10.92
CA GLY A 276 -2.29 -4.46 10.31
C GLY A 276 -2.11 -4.98 8.88
N ALA A 277 -3.15 -5.53 8.24
CA ALA A 277 -3.07 -5.94 6.84
C ALA A 277 -2.95 -4.71 5.92
N VAL A 278 -2.14 -4.82 4.88
CA VAL A 278 -1.82 -3.73 3.96
C VAL A 278 -2.45 -4.01 2.60
N ILE A 279 -3.37 -3.16 2.15
CA ILE A 279 -3.97 -3.33 0.83
C ILE A 279 -2.96 -2.95 -0.26
N VAL A 280 -2.81 -3.82 -1.25
CA VAL A 280 -1.93 -3.58 -2.42
C VAL A 280 -2.69 -3.32 -3.71
N GLY A 281 -3.98 -3.68 -3.79
CA GLY A 281 -4.75 -3.49 -5.01
C GLY A 281 -6.18 -4.02 -4.98
N LYS A 282 -7.00 -3.52 -5.91
CA LYS A 282 -8.29 -4.12 -6.27
C LYS A 282 -8.06 -5.23 -7.29
N MET A 283 -8.79 -6.34 -7.13
CA MET A 283 -8.57 -7.56 -7.88
C MET A 283 -9.73 -7.91 -8.80
N VAL A 284 -9.40 -8.49 -9.96
CA VAL A 284 -10.34 -8.86 -11.01
C VAL A 284 -11.41 -9.82 -10.50
N THR A 285 -12.64 -9.60 -10.96
CA THR A 285 -13.81 -10.43 -10.73
C THR A 285 -14.55 -10.61 -12.05
N THR A 286 -15.33 -11.70 -12.19
CA THR A 286 -16.37 -11.72 -13.21
C THR A 286 -17.42 -10.65 -12.90
N GLN A 287 -18.08 -10.15 -13.94
CA GLN A 287 -18.98 -9.00 -13.85
C GLN A 287 -20.08 -9.28 -12.80
N PHE A 288 -20.20 -8.40 -11.80
CA PHE A 288 -21.09 -8.49 -10.64
C PHE A 288 -21.05 -9.86 -9.94
N ALA A 289 -19.86 -10.45 -9.88
CA ALA A 289 -19.60 -11.76 -9.31
C ALA A 289 -20.38 -12.93 -9.97
N ARG A 290 -20.93 -12.73 -11.17
CA ARG A 290 -21.83 -13.67 -11.87
C ARG A 290 -21.17 -14.29 -13.10
N GLY A 291 -21.30 -15.61 -13.24
CA GLY A 291 -20.86 -16.35 -14.44
C GLY A 291 -19.36 -16.30 -14.68
N ASN A 292 -18.94 -16.68 -15.90
CA ASN A 292 -17.55 -16.70 -16.38
C ASN A 292 -17.40 -15.83 -17.65
N ASP A 293 -18.10 -14.70 -17.71
CA ASP A 293 -18.06 -13.79 -18.86
C ASP A 293 -16.98 -12.71 -18.68
N TRP A 294 -16.14 -12.52 -19.71
CA TRP A 294 -14.94 -11.66 -19.70
C TRP A 294 -15.03 -10.47 -20.68
N VAL A 295 -16.23 -9.93 -20.85
CA VAL A 295 -16.52 -8.90 -21.87
C VAL A 295 -15.87 -7.56 -21.50
N ASP A 296 -15.97 -7.16 -20.24
CA ASP A 296 -15.47 -5.86 -19.76
C ASP A 296 -14.02 -5.90 -19.31
N TYR A 297 -13.56 -6.99 -18.72
CA TYR A 297 -12.17 -7.16 -18.33
C TYR A 297 -11.72 -8.56 -18.72
N PRO A 298 -10.48 -8.71 -19.22
CA PRO A 298 -9.96 -10.04 -19.53
C PRO A 298 -9.92 -10.90 -18.27
N ALA A 299 -10.05 -12.20 -18.46
CA ALA A 299 -9.89 -13.16 -17.38
C ALA A 299 -8.46 -13.09 -16.82
N SER A 300 -8.33 -13.20 -15.50
CA SER A 300 -7.01 -13.43 -14.90
C SER A 300 -6.43 -14.74 -15.41
N TRP A 301 -5.13 -14.75 -15.66
CA TRP A 301 -4.42 -15.93 -16.17
C TRP A 301 -4.34 -17.01 -15.09
N ASN A 302 -4.75 -18.24 -15.45
CA ASN A 302 -4.59 -19.37 -14.56
C ASN A 302 -3.16 -19.91 -14.64
N VAL A 303 -2.38 -19.73 -13.58
CA VAL A 303 -0.97 -20.19 -13.56
C VAL A 303 -0.82 -21.71 -13.48
N ARG A 304 -1.92 -22.47 -13.29
CA ARG A 304 -1.92 -23.93 -13.25
C ARG A 304 -2.21 -24.53 -14.62
N GLY A 305 -1.79 -25.80 -14.79
CA GLY A 305 -1.94 -26.52 -16.05
C GLY A 305 -1.33 -25.77 -17.24
N ASP A 306 -0.15 -25.20 -17.04
CA ASP A 306 0.62 -24.44 -18.04
C ASP A 306 -0.13 -23.27 -18.69
N GLY A 307 -1.13 -22.71 -18.00
CA GLY A 307 -1.94 -21.61 -18.55
C GLY A 307 -3.22 -22.01 -19.25
N TYR A 308 -3.48 -23.32 -19.40
CA TYR A 308 -4.60 -23.84 -20.20
C TYR A 308 -5.83 -24.21 -19.38
N GLN A 309 -5.82 -23.98 -18.08
CA GLN A 309 -6.99 -24.19 -17.23
C GLN A 309 -7.91 -22.97 -17.23
N ASP A 310 -9.23 -23.20 -17.26
CA ASP A 310 -10.21 -22.15 -17.02
C ASP A 310 -9.93 -21.49 -15.66
N PRO A 311 -9.85 -20.15 -15.58
CA PRO A 311 -9.64 -19.48 -14.31
C PRO A 311 -10.82 -19.64 -13.33
N ILE A 312 -12.03 -19.97 -13.77
CA ILE A 312 -13.26 -20.11 -12.95
C ILE A 312 -13.60 -18.91 -12.06
N GLY A 313 -14.77 -18.35 -12.30
CA GLY A 313 -15.30 -17.22 -11.56
C GLY A 313 -15.93 -17.54 -10.20
N SER A 314 -16.21 -16.52 -9.40
CA SER A 314 -16.01 -15.10 -9.72
C SER A 314 -14.79 -14.45 -9.06
N SER A 315 -14.08 -15.15 -8.17
CA SER A 315 -12.87 -14.61 -7.50
C SER A 315 -11.59 -15.04 -8.22
N THR A 316 -11.53 -14.80 -9.53
CA THR A 316 -10.39 -15.17 -10.40
C THR A 316 -9.13 -14.41 -10.10
N GLY A 317 -9.20 -13.07 -10.01
CA GLY A 317 -8.06 -12.24 -9.63
C GLY A 317 -7.48 -12.66 -8.27
N PRO A 318 -8.30 -12.76 -7.21
CA PRO A 318 -7.88 -13.30 -5.92
C PRO A 318 -7.11 -14.63 -6.01
N ALA A 319 -7.64 -15.63 -6.72
CA ALA A 319 -7.00 -16.95 -6.81
C ALA A 319 -5.72 -16.92 -7.68
N ALA A 320 -5.74 -16.24 -8.82
CA ALA A 320 -4.59 -16.08 -9.71
C ALA A 320 -3.44 -15.34 -9.01
N GLY A 321 -3.75 -14.26 -8.28
CA GLY A 321 -2.76 -13.54 -7.50
C GLY A 321 -2.13 -14.41 -6.41
N ILE A 322 -2.94 -15.21 -5.69
CA ILE A 322 -2.40 -16.12 -4.67
C ILE A 322 -1.58 -17.25 -5.29
N ALA A 323 -1.92 -17.77 -6.46
CA ALA A 323 -1.11 -18.82 -7.05
C ALA A 323 0.16 -18.28 -7.73
N GLY A 324 0.12 -17.04 -8.24
CA GLY A 324 1.17 -16.50 -9.09
C GLY A 324 2.18 -15.58 -8.40
N TYR A 325 1.78 -14.86 -7.35
CA TYR A 325 2.63 -13.84 -6.73
C TYR A 325 3.04 -14.20 -5.30
N ASP A 326 4.31 -14.56 -5.12
CA ASP A 326 4.89 -14.84 -3.80
C ASP A 326 4.82 -13.64 -2.84
N TRP A 327 4.83 -12.42 -3.40
CA TRP A 327 4.77 -11.19 -2.63
C TRP A 327 3.36 -10.86 -2.10
N LEU A 328 2.30 -11.54 -2.55
CA LEU A 328 0.91 -11.32 -2.13
C LEU A 328 0.49 -12.43 -1.16
N ASP A 329 -0.02 -12.13 0.03
CA ASP A 329 -0.18 -13.17 1.07
C ASP A 329 -1.60 -13.72 1.19
N ILE A 330 -2.58 -12.83 1.07
CA ILE A 330 -4.00 -13.14 1.25
C ILE A 330 -4.84 -12.29 0.31
N THR A 331 -5.97 -12.82 -0.14
CA THR A 331 -6.91 -12.09 -0.97
C THR A 331 -8.33 -12.26 -0.47
N LEU A 332 -9.13 -11.20 -0.56
CA LEU A 332 -10.55 -11.23 -0.27
C LEU A 332 -11.37 -11.51 -1.52
N GLY A 333 -12.45 -12.26 -1.36
CA GLY A 333 -13.46 -12.50 -2.38
C GLY A 333 -14.80 -12.88 -1.76
N THR A 334 -15.73 -13.36 -2.59
CA THR A 334 -17.06 -13.79 -2.15
C THR A 334 -17.40 -15.16 -2.73
N ASP A 335 -18.27 -15.90 -2.05
CA ASP A 335 -18.78 -17.22 -2.43
C ASP A 335 -20.31 -17.23 -2.35
N THR A 336 -20.96 -17.03 -3.50
CA THR A 336 -22.42 -17.17 -3.65
C THR A 336 -22.79 -18.61 -4.01
N GLY A 337 -22.11 -19.16 -5.04
CA GLY A 337 -22.34 -20.53 -5.53
C GLY A 337 -21.08 -21.41 -5.55
N GLY A 338 -19.97 -20.95 -4.98
CA GLY A 338 -18.67 -21.60 -5.09
C GLY A 338 -17.50 -20.67 -5.41
N SER A 339 -17.73 -19.36 -5.49
CA SER A 339 -16.75 -18.38 -5.98
C SER A 339 -15.52 -18.14 -5.09
N ILE A 340 -15.39 -18.81 -3.94
CA ILE A 340 -14.11 -18.96 -3.21
C ILE A 340 -13.60 -20.38 -3.35
N ARG A 341 -14.45 -21.38 -3.07
CA ARG A 341 -14.05 -22.80 -3.03
C ARG A 341 -13.57 -23.31 -4.39
N GLY A 342 -14.27 -22.97 -5.46
CA GLY A 342 -13.94 -23.36 -6.84
C GLY A 342 -12.57 -22.81 -7.27
N PRO A 343 -12.37 -21.48 -7.25
CA PRO A 343 -11.07 -20.90 -7.56
C PRO A 343 -9.95 -21.42 -6.64
N ALA A 344 -10.16 -21.49 -5.33
CA ALA A 344 -9.13 -22.01 -4.42
C ALA A 344 -8.72 -23.46 -4.76
N SER A 345 -9.69 -24.32 -5.09
CA SER A 345 -9.44 -25.72 -5.49
C SER A 345 -8.61 -25.79 -6.77
N LEU A 346 -8.94 -25.02 -7.81
CA LEU A 346 -8.20 -25.05 -9.08
C LEU A 346 -6.79 -24.49 -8.98
N TYR A 347 -6.61 -23.41 -8.21
CA TYR A 347 -5.32 -22.76 -8.09
C TYR A 347 -4.42 -23.42 -7.04
N GLY A 348 -4.91 -24.43 -6.32
CA GLY A 348 -4.17 -25.16 -5.29
C GLY A 348 -3.90 -24.28 -4.06
N ALA A 349 -4.92 -23.60 -3.57
CA ALA A 349 -4.87 -22.67 -2.43
C ALA A 349 -5.92 -23.03 -1.37
N PHE A 350 -5.77 -22.47 -0.17
CA PHE A 350 -6.75 -22.60 0.90
C PHE A 350 -7.84 -21.54 0.73
N GLY A 351 -9.07 -21.97 0.42
CA GLY A 351 -10.24 -21.11 0.34
C GLY A 351 -11.07 -21.18 1.61
N ASN A 352 -11.41 -20.03 2.19
CA ASN A 352 -12.26 -19.93 3.36
C ASN A 352 -13.67 -19.42 3.02
N ARG A 353 -14.69 -20.24 3.27
CA ARG A 353 -16.10 -19.83 3.24
C ARG A 353 -16.72 -20.02 4.63
N PRO A 354 -17.02 -18.94 5.37
CA PRO A 354 -17.73 -19.03 6.65
C PRO A 354 -19.15 -19.58 6.51
N SER A 355 -19.74 -19.92 7.66
CA SER A 355 -21.19 -20.10 7.76
C SER A 355 -21.92 -18.84 7.27
N PHE A 356 -23.02 -19.04 6.55
CA PHE A 356 -23.83 -17.93 6.03
C PHE A 356 -24.28 -16.99 7.16
N GLY A 357 -24.18 -15.67 6.91
CA GLY A 357 -24.54 -14.63 7.88
C GLY A 357 -23.52 -14.36 9.00
N LEU A 358 -22.43 -15.14 9.11
CA LEU A 358 -21.44 -14.96 10.18
C LEU A 358 -20.57 -13.70 10.00
N VAL A 359 -20.39 -13.26 8.76
CA VAL A 359 -19.50 -12.13 8.42
C VAL A 359 -20.28 -11.14 7.57
N SER A 360 -20.13 -9.84 7.87
CA SER A 360 -20.88 -8.77 7.20
C SER A 360 -20.48 -8.62 5.72
N LEU A 361 -21.47 -8.35 4.87
CA LEU A 361 -21.32 -7.93 3.48
C LEU A 361 -21.65 -6.45 3.29
N GLU A 362 -21.69 -5.67 4.36
CA GLU A 362 -21.84 -4.22 4.26
C GLU A 362 -20.68 -3.60 3.48
N GLY A 363 -21.00 -2.78 2.48
CA GLY A 363 -20.04 -2.23 1.54
C GLY A 363 -19.62 -3.21 0.44
N VAL A 364 -20.38 -4.27 0.19
CA VAL A 364 -20.11 -5.24 -0.89
C VAL A 364 -21.26 -5.24 -1.90
N ILE A 365 -20.95 -5.19 -3.20
CA ILE A 365 -21.95 -5.31 -4.26
C ILE A 365 -22.61 -6.71 -4.17
N PRO A 366 -23.94 -6.81 -3.99
CA PRO A 366 -24.61 -8.10 -3.86
C PRO A 366 -24.79 -8.79 -5.21
N LEU A 367 -24.82 -10.12 -5.20
CA LEU A 367 -25.29 -10.95 -6.31
C LEU A 367 -26.61 -11.62 -5.95
N SER A 368 -26.64 -12.34 -4.84
CA SER A 368 -27.83 -12.97 -4.29
C SER A 368 -27.72 -13.02 -2.78
N THR A 369 -28.35 -12.07 -2.10
CA THR A 369 -28.22 -11.83 -0.66
C THR A 369 -28.52 -13.04 0.23
N ASN A 370 -29.33 -13.99 -0.23
CA ASN A 370 -29.62 -15.25 0.47
C ASN A 370 -28.49 -16.30 0.42
N PHE A 371 -27.45 -16.06 -0.39
CA PHE A 371 -26.34 -17.00 -0.60
C PHE A 371 -24.97 -16.33 -0.51
N ASP A 372 -24.88 -15.03 -0.76
CA ASP A 372 -23.64 -14.28 -0.71
C ASP A 372 -22.95 -14.46 0.64
N THR A 373 -21.68 -14.87 0.59
CA THR A 373 -20.85 -15.07 1.77
C THR A 373 -19.47 -14.48 1.47
N PRO A 374 -18.90 -13.61 2.33
CA PRO A 374 -17.54 -13.13 2.12
C PRO A 374 -16.56 -14.26 2.44
N GLY A 375 -15.40 -14.26 1.81
CA GLY A 375 -14.36 -15.26 2.04
C GLY A 375 -12.99 -14.75 1.66
N PHE A 376 -11.98 -15.59 1.86
CA PHE A 376 -10.61 -15.25 1.50
C PHE A 376 -9.87 -16.47 0.95
N ILE A 377 -8.78 -16.20 0.25
CA ILE A 377 -7.88 -17.20 -0.33
C ILE A 377 -6.45 -16.88 0.12
N THR A 378 -5.71 -17.90 0.56
CA THR A 378 -4.28 -17.81 0.89
C THR A 378 -3.58 -19.14 0.59
N ARG A 379 -2.24 -19.15 0.57
CA ARG A 379 -1.41 -20.35 0.41
C ARG A 379 -0.76 -20.84 1.70
N ASP A 380 -0.92 -20.11 2.80
CA ASP A 380 -0.33 -20.44 4.10
C ASP A 380 -1.43 -20.85 5.10
N PRO A 381 -1.44 -22.08 5.62
CA PRO A 381 -2.44 -22.53 6.60
C PRO A 381 -2.33 -21.80 7.95
N VAL A 382 -1.14 -21.30 8.33
CA VAL A 382 -0.96 -20.51 9.56
C VAL A 382 -1.61 -19.15 9.39
N LEU A 383 -1.35 -18.47 8.26
CA LEU A 383 -2.03 -17.23 7.92
C LEU A 383 -3.54 -17.44 7.76
N TRP A 384 -3.98 -18.54 7.15
CA TRP A 384 -5.39 -18.89 7.03
C TRP A 384 -6.08 -18.92 8.39
N HIS A 385 -5.47 -19.56 9.38
CA HIS A 385 -6.00 -19.64 10.75
C HIS A 385 -6.07 -18.28 11.43
N SER A 386 -5.00 -17.49 11.34
CA SER A 386 -4.97 -16.12 11.88
C SER A 386 -6.03 -15.23 11.24
N ALA A 387 -6.13 -15.26 9.91
CA ALA A 387 -7.12 -14.51 9.16
C ALA A 387 -8.54 -14.96 9.51
N ALA A 388 -8.82 -16.26 9.60
CA ALA A 388 -10.12 -16.80 9.97
C ALA A 388 -10.62 -16.25 11.32
N LYS A 389 -9.75 -16.23 12.34
CA LYS A 389 -10.10 -15.67 13.66
C LYS A 389 -10.56 -14.21 13.59
N ILE A 390 -9.87 -13.40 12.79
CA ILE A 390 -10.17 -11.97 12.61
C ILE A 390 -11.44 -11.81 11.77
N PHE A 391 -11.55 -12.60 10.71
CA PHE A 391 -12.67 -12.58 9.77
C PHE A 391 -14.00 -12.87 10.48
N TYR A 392 -13.99 -13.84 11.39
CA TYR A 392 -15.16 -14.27 12.16
C TYR A 392 -15.42 -13.42 13.40
N PHE A 393 -14.53 -12.48 13.74
CA PHE A 393 -14.64 -11.73 14.97
C PHE A 393 -15.86 -10.79 14.93
N ILE A 394 -16.99 -11.30 15.42
CA ILE A 394 -18.20 -10.54 15.75
C ILE A 394 -17.97 -9.91 17.13
N LEU A 395 -17.90 -8.57 17.19
CA LEU A 395 -18.46 -7.70 18.24
C LEU A 395 -18.31 -8.08 19.74
N LEU A 396 -17.42 -9.00 20.16
CA LEU A 396 -17.29 -9.35 21.58
C LEU A 396 -16.56 -8.29 22.42
N LEU A 397 -15.92 -7.28 21.79
CA LEU A 397 -15.18 -6.23 22.51
C LEU A 397 -15.56 -4.78 22.14
N PHE A 398 -16.39 -4.56 21.11
CA PHE A 398 -16.79 -3.19 20.73
C PHE A 398 -17.88 -2.59 21.64
N ASN A 399 -18.53 -3.37 22.50
CA ASN A 399 -19.49 -2.87 23.49
C ASN A 399 -18.85 -2.23 24.73
N VAL A 400 -17.52 -2.23 24.89
CA VAL A 400 -16.87 -1.59 26.05
C VAL A 400 -16.29 -0.20 25.74
N LYS A 401 -15.91 0.10 24.49
CA LYS A 401 -15.25 1.38 24.16
C LYS A 401 -16.12 2.44 23.51
N ARG A 402 -17.27 2.10 22.90
CA ARG A 402 -18.17 3.13 22.29
C ARG A 402 -19.21 3.74 23.25
N SER A 403 -19.39 3.19 24.45
CA SER A 403 -20.30 3.78 25.46
C SER A 403 -19.69 4.94 26.26
N LEU A 404 -18.37 5.15 26.20
CA LEU A 404 -17.69 6.19 26.99
C LEU A 404 -17.30 7.45 26.19
N ALA A 405 -17.60 7.50 24.90
CA ALA A 405 -17.23 8.62 24.02
C ALA A 405 -18.44 9.40 23.45
N ARG A 406 -19.64 9.22 24.01
CA ARG A 406 -20.86 9.98 23.65
C ARG A 406 -21.63 10.54 24.85
N VAL A 407 -20.99 10.61 26.02
CA VAL A 407 -21.46 11.41 27.15
C VAL A 407 -20.23 12.10 27.72
N GLY A 408 -20.05 13.37 27.38
CA GLY A 408 -18.90 14.20 27.72
C GLY A 408 -18.90 15.44 26.86
#